data_AF-A0A7K2KRU2-F1
#
_entry.id   AF-A0A7K2KRU2-F1
#
_cell.length_a   1.000
_cell.length_b   1.000
_cell.length_c   1.000
_cell.angle_alpha   90.00
_cell.angle_beta   90.00
_cell.angle_gamma   90.00
#
_symmetry.space_group_name_H-M   'P 1'
#
loop_
_entity.id
_entity.type
_entity.pdbx_description
1 polymer ?
#
loop_
_entity_poly.entity_id
_entity_poly.type
_entity_poly.pdbx_seq_one_letter_code
_entity_poly.pdbx_strand_id
1 'polypeptide(L)' 'RPAEELAGACAALRAEGHHGEARALLTAFVRVRAPEDAARLAAEDPRELVPQLVEAARAVSASREGDLLHALRVAGLAGA' A
#
# COMPACT_ATOMS: atom_id res chain seq x y z
N ARG A 1 13.89 -9.25 -0.94
CA ARG A 1 13.19 -8.40 0.04
C ARG A 1 11.98 -7.83 -0.69
N PRO A 2 10.81 -8.50 -0.64
CA PRO A 2 9.74 -8.20 -1.59
C PRO A 2 9.07 -6.83 -1.36
N ALA A 3 9.00 -6.36 -0.11
CA ALA A 3 8.37 -5.08 0.23
C ALA A 3 9.24 -3.88 -0.19
N GLU A 4 10.52 -3.86 0.20
CA GLU A 4 11.49 -2.84 -0.20
C GLU A 4 11.62 -2.71 -1.73
N GLU A 5 11.72 -3.83 -2.45
CA GLU A 5 11.78 -3.84 -3.92
C GLU A 5 10.52 -3.26 -4.57
N LEU A 6 9.35 -3.60 -4.01
CA LEU A 6 8.06 -3.10 -4.50
C LEU A 6 7.87 -1.60 -4.20
N ALA A 7 8.27 -1.15 -3.01
CA ALA A 7 8.26 0.26 -2.63
C ALA A 7 9.17 1.07 -3.57
N GLY A 8 10.36 0.56 -3.88
CA GLY A 8 11.27 1.15 -4.86
C GLY A 8 10.67 1.23 -6.27
N ALA A 9 10.03 0.17 -6.75
CA ALA A 9 9.35 0.17 -8.04
C ALA A 9 8.20 1.20 -8.10
N CYS A 10 7.37 1.28 -7.05
CA CYS A 10 6.33 2.29 -6.94
C CYS A 10 6.89 3.72 -6.86
N ALA A 11 8.04 3.93 -6.20
CA ALA A 11 8.70 5.22 -6.16
C ALA A 11 9.24 5.62 -7.55
N ALA A 12 9.89 4.71 -8.27
CA ALA A 12 10.39 4.94 -9.63
C ALA A 12 9.26 5.32 -10.59
N LEU A 13 8.17 4.54 -10.63
CA LEU A 13 7.01 4.85 -11.47
C LEU A 13 6.44 6.24 -11.18
N ARG A 14 6.36 6.64 -9.91
CA ARG A 14 5.85 7.97 -9.55
C ARG A 14 6.82 9.09 -9.93
N ALA A 15 8.12 8.87 -9.78
CA ALA A 15 9.14 9.85 -10.18
C ALA A 15 9.12 10.10 -11.70
N GLU A 16 8.75 9.08 -12.48
CA GLU A 16 8.61 9.15 -13.93
C GLU A 16 7.21 9.62 -14.39
N GLY A 17 6.29 9.92 -13.47
CA GLY A 17 4.92 10.39 -13.77
C GLY A 17 3.91 9.27 -14.08
N HIS A 18 4.31 8.00 -13.96
CA HIS A 18 3.49 6.81 -14.16
C HIS A 18 2.60 6.48 -12.94
N HIS A 19 1.86 7.47 -12.43
CA HIS A 19 1.02 7.33 -11.23
C HIS A 19 -0.06 6.24 -11.37
N GLY A 20 -0.62 6.08 -12.58
CA GLY A 20 -1.63 5.04 -12.86
C GLY A 20 -1.09 3.62 -12.73
N GLU A 21 0.13 3.39 -13.19
CA GLU A 21 0.81 2.09 -13.11
C GLU A 21 1.21 1.76 -11.66
N ALA A 22 1.73 2.76 -10.92
CA ALA A 22 2.00 2.61 -9.50
C ALA A 22 0.73 2.22 -8.71
N ARG A 23 -0.39 2.89 -8.99
CA ARG A 23 -1.70 2.56 -8.38
C ARG A 23 -2.18 1.16 -8.77
N ALA A 24 -2.05 0.78 -10.04
CA ALA A 24 -2.43 -0.54 -10.51
C ALA A 24 -1.63 -1.66 -9.82
N LEU A 25 -0.32 -1.44 -9.65
CA LEU A 25 0.59 -2.35 -8.96
C LEU A 25 0.21 -2.52 -7.49
N LEU A 26 -0.03 -1.42 -6.76
CA LEU A 26 -0.49 -1.45 -5.36
C LEU A 26 -1.86 -2.13 -5.23
N THR A 27 -2.78 -1.87 -6.16
CA THR A 27 -4.10 -2.54 -6.18
C THR A 27 -3.96 -4.04 -6.39
N ALA A 28 -3.10 -4.49 -7.31
CA ALA A 28 -2.82 -5.90 -7.53
C ALA A 28 -2.20 -6.54 -6.29
N PHE A 29 -1.27 -5.86 -5.63
CA PHE A 29 -0.66 -6.32 -4.39
C PHE A 29 -1.70 -6.55 -3.28
N VAL A 30 -2.55 -5.55 -3.01
CA VAL A 30 -3.61 -5.64 -1.97
C VAL A 30 -4.63 -6.74 -2.27
N ARG A 31 -4.90 -7.04 -3.54
CA ARG A 31 -5.80 -8.15 -3.92
C ARG A 31 -5.25 -9.52 -3.55
N VAL A 32 -3.94 -9.72 -3.75
CA VAL A 32 -3.29 -11.05 -3.66
C VAL A 32 -2.69 -11.31 -2.28
N ARG A 33 -2.26 -10.26 -1.58
CA ARG A 33 -1.52 -10.37 -0.32
C ARG A 33 -2.40 -10.18 0.90
N ALA A 34 -1.86 -10.58 2.05
CA ALA A 34 -2.49 -10.36 3.33
C ALA A 34 -2.45 -8.86 3.71
N PRO A 35 -3.41 -8.34 4.50
CA PRO A 35 -3.38 -6.95 4.93
C PRO A 35 -2.11 -6.60 5.71
N GLU A 36 -1.50 -7.56 6.41
CA GLU A 36 -0.23 -7.37 7.13
C GLU A 36 0.96 -7.20 6.18
N ASP A 37 0.94 -7.82 4.99
CA ASP A 37 1.94 -7.58 3.95
C ASP A 37 1.87 -6.14 3.44
N ALA A 38 0.65 -5.62 3.27
CA ALA A 38 0.42 -4.24 2.86
C ALA A 38 0.82 -3.23 3.95
N ALA A 39 0.56 -3.54 5.23
CA ALA A 39 1.07 -2.72 6.33
C ALA A 39 2.61 -2.73 6.41
N ARG A 40 3.25 -3.88 6.15
CA ARG A 40 4.72 -3.94 6.04
C ARG A 40 5.26 -3.13 4.87
N LEU A 41 4.62 -3.20 3.71
CA LEU A 41 4.98 -2.36 2.56
C LEU A 41 4.81 -0.87 2.89
N ALA A 42 3.72 -0.49 3.58
CA ALA A 42 3.50 0.88 4.00
C ALA A 42 4.60 1.40 4.93
N ALA A 43 5.21 0.53 5.74
CA ALA A 43 6.29 0.91 6.67
C ALA A 43 7.57 1.41 5.96
N GLU A 44 7.79 1.05 4.70
CA GLU A 44 8.96 1.48 3.91
C GLU A 44 8.94 2.99 3.63
N ASP A 45 7.75 3.55 3.41
CA ASP A 45 7.54 4.99 3.28
C ASP A 45 6.11 5.34 3.72
N PRO A 46 5.87 5.51 5.03
CA PRO A 46 4.52 5.66 5.56
C PRO A 46 3.77 6.87 5.01
N ARG A 47 4.48 7.98 4.77
CA ARG A 47 3.85 9.23 4.32
C ARG A 47 3.30 9.09 2.92
N GLU A 48 4.04 8.41 2.05
CA GLU A 48 3.65 8.22 0.67
C GLU A 48 2.75 7.01 0.46
N LEU A 49 3.06 5.87 1.09
CA LEU A 49 2.43 4.59 0.76
C LEU A 49 1.13 4.34 1.51
N VAL A 50 0.97 4.81 2.76
CA VAL A 50 -0.29 4.63 3.51
C VAL A 50 -1.50 5.16 2.75
N PRO A 51 -1.55 6.43 2.29
CA PRO A 51 -2.73 6.94 1.59
C PRO A 51 -3.02 6.15 0.30
N GLN A 52 -1.98 5.78 -0.46
CA GLN A 52 -2.13 5.04 -1.70
C GLN A 52 -2.64 3.62 -1.49
N LEU A 53 -2.16 2.94 -0.45
CA LEU A 53 -2.60 1.58 -0.11
C LEU A 53 -4.04 1.57 0.41
N VAL A 54 -4.46 2.58 1.18
CA VAL A 54 -5.86 2.73 1.60
C VAL A 54 -6.77 2.97 0.39
N GLU A 55 -6.38 3.84 -0.55
CA GLU A 55 -7.14 4.02 -1.79
C GLU A 55 -7.20 2.75 -2.63
N ALA A 56 -6.08 2.03 -2.75
CA ALA A 56 -6.01 0.77 -3.47
C ALA A 56 -6.94 -0.28 -2.84
N ALA A 57 -6.93 -0.42 -1.51
CA ALA A 57 -7.80 -1.33 -0.78
C ALA A 57 -9.29 -0.99 -0.95
N ARG A 58 -9.63 0.30 -0.88
CA ARG A 58 -10.98 0.80 -1.16
C ARG A 58 -11.46 0.44 -2.57
N ALA A 59 -10.57 0.54 -3.56
CA ALA A 59 -10.86 0.15 -4.94
C ALA A 59 -11.04 -1.37 -5.12
N VAL A 60 -10.59 -2.19 -4.16
CA VAL A 60 -10.84 -3.64 -4.15
C VAL A 60 -12.19 -3.95 -3.49
N SER A 61 -12.38 -3.53 -2.23
CA SER A 61 -13.65 -3.64 -1.52
C SER A 61 -13.60 -2.90 -0.17
N ALA A 62 -14.76 -2.55 0.37
CA ALA A 62 -14.86 -1.98 1.72
C ALA A 62 -14.29 -2.91 2.82
N SER A 63 -14.44 -4.23 2.68
CA SER A 63 -13.82 -5.19 3.61
C SER A 63 -12.30 -5.09 3.59
N ARG A 64 -11.69 -5.03 2.40
CA ARG A 64 -10.23 -4.93 2.26
C ARG A 64 -9.69 -3.61 2.81
N GLU A 65 -10.43 -2.51 2.63
CA GLU A 65 -10.09 -1.24 3.27
C GLU A 65 -10.10 -1.36 4.80
N GLY A 66 -11.13 -1.97 5.38
CA GLY A 66 -11.22 -2.20 6.82
C GLY A 66 -10.08 -3.06 7.37
N ASP A 67 -9.77 -4.17 6.69
CA ASP A 67 -8.69 -5.08 7.06
C ASP A 67 -7.32 -4.38 7.03
N LEU A 68 -7.07 -3.58 5.98
CA LEU A 68 -5.83 -2.80 5.89
C LEU A 68 -5.74 -1.72 6.96
N LEU A 69 -6.80 -0.95 7.19
CA LEU A 69 -6.83 0.05 8.26
C LEU A 69 -6.59 -0.59 9.64
N HIS A 70 -7.10 -1.80 9.86
CA HIS A 70 -6.82 -2.57 11.07
C HIS A 70 -5.34 -2.93 11.17
N ALA A 71 -4.75 -3.52 10.12
CA ALA A 71 -3.33 -3.90 10.10
C ALA A 71 -2.40 -2.69 10.28
N LEU A 72 -2.69 -1.55 9.63
CA LEU A 72 -1.97 -0.29 9.80
C LEU A 72 -2.00 0.19 11.27
N ARG A 73 -3.16 0.08 11.93
CA ARG A 73 -3.30 0.46 13.34
C ARG A 73 -2.47 -0.46 14.26
N VAL A 74 -2.51 -1.77 14.01
CA VAL A 74 -1.69 -2.75 14.74
C VAL A 74 -0.19 -2.48 14.54
N ALA A 75 0.20 -2.05 13.33
CA ALA A 75 1.57 -1.68 13.00
C ALA A 75 2.00 -0.28 13.53
N GLY A 76 1.11 0.49 14.15
CA GLY A 76 1.40 1.85 14.61
C GLY A 76 1.52 2.89 13.49
N LEU A 77 0.98 2.60 12.31
CA LEU A 77 1.00 3.46 11.12
C LEU A 77 -0.29 4.26 10.92
N ALA A 78 -1.34 3.99 11.69
CA ALA A 78 -2.58 4.76 11.69
C ALA A 78 -2.64 5.66 12.93
N GLY A 79 -2.23 6.92 12.78
CA GLY A 79 -2.27 7.94 13.84
C GLY A 79 -0.93 8.60 14.11
N ALA A 80 -0.58 9.59 13.27
CA ALA A 80 0.32 10.70 13.57
C ALA A 80 -0.19 11.94 12.83
#